data_AF-A0A086MKW5-F1
#
_entry.id   AF-A0A086MKW5-F1
#
_cell.length_a   1.000
_cell.length_b   1.000
_cell.length_c   1.000
_cell.angle_alpha   90.00
_cell.angle_beta   90.00
_cell.angle_gamma   90.00
#
_symmetry.space_group_name_H-M   'P 1'
#
loop_
_entity.id
_entity.type
_entity.pdbx_description
1 polymer ?
#
loop_
_entity_poly.entity_id
_entity_poly.type
_entity_poly.pdbx_seq_one_letter_code
_entity_poly.pdbx_strand_id
1 'polypeptide(L)'
;MSDRLLALTELIYDAASGGTPWSAVGKGLERLVDARSASLMAGDFQAGTGEILYHAEIPPQAVVAYQQHYRSVDLWTNRAARAIANAPPGKIPRVWTSGHLVPDGEFLRSEFYNDFGRHYGLRYVVGTVVTLGVAGVMPIGLHRPDGAPPFDGQDARLVQAVLPHLKRALQIRHQLRPAQAMASASQAALDGLAVGALIVDAEGQGCSRT
;
A
#
# COMPACT_ATOMS: atom_id res chain seq x y z
N MET A 1 -20.69 -8.63 10.36
CA MET A 1 -19.31 -8.18 10.67
C MET A 1 -18.29 -9.23 10.24
N SER A 2 -18.43 -10.49 10.67
CA SER A 2 -17.55 -11.61 10.27
C SER A 2 -17.41 -11.77 8.75
N ASP A 3 -18.52 -11.73 8.01
CA ASP A 3 -18.51 -11.94 6.55
C ASP A 3 -17.74 -10.85 5.78
N ARG A 4 -17.75 -9.60 6.27
CA ARG A 4 -16.98 -8.50 5.66
C ARG A 4 -15.48 -8.68 5.86
N LEU A 5 -15.06 -9.17 7.02
CA LEU A 5 -13.65 -9.47 7.30
C LEU A 5 -13.16 -10.66 6.48
N LEU A 6 -13.99 -11.70 6.34
CA LEU A 6 -13.66 -12.86 5.51
C LEU A 6 -13.53 -12.45 4.04
N ALA A 7 -14.52 -11.75 3.48
CA ALA A 7 -14.48 -11.27 2.10
C ALA A 7 -13.26 -10.36 1.82
N LEU A 8 -12.91 -9.48 2.77
CA LEU A 8 -11.71 -8.66 2.64
C LEU A 8 -10.42 -9.50 2.71
N THR A 9 -10.41 -10.55 3.54
CA THR A 9 -9.27 -11.47 3.63
C THR A 9 -9.07 -12.22 2.32
N GLU A 10 -10.14 -12.72 1.69
CA GLU A 10 -10.08 -13.34 0.36
C GLU A 10 -9.54 -12.36 -0.68
N LEU A 11 -10.08 -11.13 -0.74
CA LEU A 11 -9.59 -10.07 -1.63
C LEU A 11 -8.10 -9.77 -1.45
N ILE A 12 -7.59 -9.80 -0.21
CA ILE A 12 -6.17 -9.59 0.10
C ILE A 12 -5.31 -10.68 -0.54
N TYR A 13 -5.73 -11.94 -0.46
CA TYR A 13 -4.97 -13.06 -1.04
C TYR A 13 -5.10 -13.12 -2.58
N ASP A 14 -6.27 -12.81 -3.12
CA ASP A 14 -6.46 -12.66 -4.58
C ASP A 14 -5.58 -11.53 -5.14
N ALA A 15 -5.40 -10.44 -4.39
CA ALA A 15 -4.53 -9.34 -4.82
C ALA A 15 -3.04 -9.74 -4.76
N ALA A 16 -2.66 -10.62 -3.83
CA ALA A 16 -1.31 -11.14 -3.73
C ALA A 16 -0.95 -12.08 -4.89
N SER A 17 -1.92 -12.85 -5.38
CA SER A 17 -1.75 -13.78 -6.52
C SER A 17 -1.93 -13.11 -7.89
N GLY A 18 -2.42 -11.86 -7.92
CA GLY A 18 -2.68 -11.11 -9.15
C GLY A 18 -4.08 -11.33 -9.74
N GLY A 19 -4.99 -11.99 -9.01
CA GLY A 19 -6.38 -12.19 -9.43
C GLY A 19 -7.26 -10.94 -9.33
N THR A 20 -6.86 -9.95 -8.52
CA THR A 20 -7.57 -8.67 -8.38
C THR A 20 -6.60 -7.51 -8.12
N PRO A 21 -6.90 -6.26 -8.52
CA PRO A 21 -6.03 -5.13 -8.18
C PRO A 21 -6.07 -4.79 -6.68
N TRP A 22 -4.95 -4.29 -6.16
CA TRP A 22 -4.86 -3.79 -4.78
C TRP A 22 -5.83 -2.64 -4.46
N SER A 23 -6.34 -1.95 -5.48
CA SER A 23 -7.39 -0.94 -5.31
C SER A 23 -8.71 -1.54 -4.80
N ALA A 24 -9.00 -2.81 -5.09
CA ALA A 24 -10.15 -3.51 -4.54
C ALA A 24 -10.00 -3.72 -3.01
N VAL A 25 -8.79 -4.06 -2.57
CA VAL A 25 -8.44 -4.18 -1.13
C VAL A 25 -8.56 -2.83 -0.44
N GLY A 26 -8.04 -1.76 -1.06
CA GLY A 26 -8.15 -0.39 -0.57
C GLY A 26 -9.59 0.05 -0.31
N LYS A 27 -10.47 -0.13 -1.30
CA LYS A 27 -11.92 0.14 -1.16
C LYS A 27 -12.60 -0.77 -0.13
N GLY A 28 -12.11 -2.00 0.02
CA GLY A 28 -12.57 -2.92 1.06
C GLY A 28 -12.22 -2.42 2.47
N LEU A 29 -11.01 -1.92 2.66
CA LEU A 29 -10.54 -1.31 3.91
C LEU A 29 -11.35 -0.05 4.26
N GLU A 30 -11.62 0.82 3.28
CA GLU A 30 -12.47 2.00 3.47
C GLU A 30 -13.87 1.62 3.98
N ARG A 31 -14.52 0.65 3.33
CA ARG A 31 -15.85 0.17 3.73
C ARG A 31 -15.86 -0.57 5.07
N LEU A 32 -14.73 -1.15 5.47
CA LEU A 32 -14.64 -1.91 6.72
C LEU A 32 -14.85 -1.01 7.94
N VAL A 33 -14.32 0.22 7.89
CA VAL A 33 -14.36 1.19 8.99
C VAL A 33 -14.97 2.53 8.57
N ASP A 34 -15.81 2.54 7.53
CA ASP A 34 -16.48 3.76 7.03
C ASP A 34 -15.51 4.96 6.90
N ALA A 35 -14.37 4.72 6.27
CA ALA A 35 -13.38 5.76 5.98
C ALA A 35 -13.66 6.41 4.63
N ARG A 36 -13.39 7.71 4.53
CA ARG A 36 -13.50 8.46 3.27
C ARG A 36 -12.35 8.17 2.32
N SER A 37 -11.17 7.87 2.87
CA SER A 37 -9.97 7.56 2.08
C SER A 37 -9.09 6.57 2.79
N ALA A 38 -8.30 5.82 2.03
CA ALA A 38 -7.20 5.02 2.55
C ALA A 38 -5.92 5.19 1.72
N SER A 39 -4.80 4.92 2.37
CA SER A 39 -3.49 4.77 1.77
C SER A 39 -2.90 3.45 2.22
N LEU A 40 -2.47 2.64 1.26
CA LEU A 40 -1.78 1.37 1.45
C LEU A 40 -0.56 1.35 0.54
N MET A 41 0.61 1.25 1.14
CA MET A 41 1.88 1.20 0.42
C MET A 41 2.72 0.03 0.94
N ALA A 42 3.67 -0.44 0.15
CA ALA A 42 4.57 -1.51 0.57
C ALA A 42 5.95 -1.39 -0.10
N GLY A 43 7.00 -1.80 0.60
CA GLY A 43 8.36 -1.91 0.05
C GLY A 43 9.41 -1.21 0.90
N ASP A 44 10.62 -1.10 0.36
CA ASP A 44 11.71 -0.36 0.99
C ASP A 44 11.77 1.05 0.40
N PHE A 45 11.22 2.01 1.16
CA PHE A 45 11.21 3.42 0.79
C PHE A 45 12.59 4.09 0.90
N GLN A 46 13.53 3.51 1.66
CA GLN A 46 14.92 4.01 1.74
C GLN A 46 15.70 3.57 0.51
N ALA A 47 15.48 2.34 0.05
CA ALA A 47 16.08 1.81 -1.18
C ALA A 47 15.34 2.23 -2.47
N GLY A 48 14.30 3.08 -2.38
CA GLY A 48 13.53 3.55 -3.54
C GLY A 48 12.64 2.50 -4.21
N THR A 49 12.39 1.36 -3.54
CA THR A 49 11.54 0.27 -4.05
C THR A 49 10.13 0.27 -3.45
N GLY A 50 9.76 1.36 -2.78
CA GLY A 50 8.42 1.58 -2.24
C GLY A 50 7.37 1.70 -3.35
N GLU A 51 6.23 1.06 -3.15
CA GLU A 51 5.13 1.01 -4.10
C GLU A 51 3.84 1.50 -3.44
N ILE A 52 3.10 2.36 -4.14
CA ILE A 52 1.74 2.74 -3.78
C ILE A 52 0.80 1.67 -4.32
N LEU A 53 0.24 0.85 -3.44
CA LEU A 53 -0.69 -0.22 -3.80
C LEU A 53 -2.11 0.29 -3.93
N TYR A 54 -2.48 1.22 -3.05
CA TYR A 54 -3.73 1.95 -3.11
C TYR A 54 -3.58 3.30 -2.44
N HIS A 55 -4.19 4.30 -3.04
CA HIS A 55 -4.38 5.60 -2.45
C HIS A 55 -5.69 6.15 -3.01
N ALA A 56 -6.59 6.63 -2.14
CA ALA A 56 -7.78 7.33 -2.61
C ALA A 56 -7.39 8.51 -3.51
N GLU A 57 -8.27 8.92 -4.42
CA GLU A 57 -7.96 9.92 -5.44
C GLU A 57 -7.46 11.24 -4.82
N ILE A 58 -6.15 11.44 -4.86
CA ILE A 58 -5.48 12.69 -4.52
C ILE A 58 -4.97 13.31 -5.83
N PRO A 59 -5.27 14.59 -6.11
CA PRO A 59 -4.82 15.25 -7.33
C PRO A 59 -3.29 15.14 -7.50
N PRO A 60 -2.76 14.95 -8.73
CA PRO A 60 -1.32 14.81 -8.95
C PRO A 60 -0.48 15.94 -8.33
N GLN A 61 -0.97 17.18 -8.40
CA GLN A 61 -0.28 18.32 -7.78
C GLN A 61 -0.11 18.18 -6.25
N ALA A 62 -1.06 17.54 -5.58
CA ALA A 62 -1.04 17.34 -4.15
C ALA A 62 -0.08 16.22 -3.76
N VAL A 63 0.02 15.17 -4.60
CA VAL A 63 1.04 14.13 -4.43
C VAL A 63 2.45 14.73 -4.53
N VAL A 64 2.69 15.58 -5.54
CA VAL A 64 3.98 16.27 -5.71
C VAL A 64 4.29 17.19 -4.53
N ALA A 65 3.34 18.03 -4.12
CA ALA A 65 3.52 18.91 -2.96
C ALA A 65 3.79 18.13 -1.67
N TYR A 66 3.13 16.98 -1.49
CA TYR A 66 3.38 16.11 -0.35
C TYR A 66 4.80 15.54 -0.36
N GLN A 67 5.24 15.01 -1.50
CA GLN A 67 6.59 14.45 -1.64
C GLN A 67 7.69 15.49 -1.46
N GLN A 68 7.51 16.70 -1.99
CA GLN A 68 8.53 17.75 -1.95
C GLN A 68 8.66 18.43 -0.60
N HIS A 69 7.57 18.54 0.17
CA HIS A 69 7.54 19.34 1.39
C HIS A 69 6.82 18.64 2.54
N TYR A 70 5.51 18.40 2.39
CA TYR A 70 4.65 18.05 3.53
C TYR A 70 4.97 16.70 4.18
N ARG A 71 5.58 15.75 3.45
CA ARG A 71 6.07 14.48 4.02
C ARG A 71 7.06 14.70 5.16
N SER A 72 7.91 15.73 5.07
CA SER A 72 8.94 16.00 6.09
C SER A 72 8.36 16.56 7.38
N VAL A 73 7.20 17.23 7.31
CA VAL A 73 6.50 17.87 8.45
C VAL A 73 5.25 17.11 8.90
N ASP A 74 4.91 15.99 8.25
CA ASP A 74 3.82 15.10 8.63
C ASP A 74 4.15 14.38 9.96
N LEU A 75 3.52 14.87 11.03
CA LEU A 75 3.69 14.33 12.38
C LEU A 75 3.32 12.85 12.48
N TRP A 76 2.32 12.38 11.72
CA TRP A 76 1.91 10.98 11.73
C TRP A 76 2.97 10.10 11.10
N THR A 77 3.43 10.46 9.90
CA THR A 77 4.50 9.73 9.20
C THR A 77 5.76 9.67 10.06
N ASN A 78 6.19 10.81 10.61
CA ASN A 78 7.43 10.91 11.39
C ASN A 78 7.36 10.11 12.71
N ARG A 79 6.26 10.20 13.45
CA ARG A 79 6.13 9.47 14.72
C ARG A 79 5.88 7.98 14.51
N ALA A 80 5.17 7.59 13.46
CA ALA A 80 4.98 6.18 13.14
C ALA A 80 6.31 5.53 12.77
N ALA A 81 7.14 6.20 11.96
CA ALA A 81 8.49 5.72 11.65
C ALA A 81 9.35 5.52 12.90
N ARG A 82 9.35 6.48 13.83
CA ARG A 82 10.06 6.37 15.12
C ARG A 82 9.50 5.25 16.00
N ALA A 83 8.19 5.10 16.07
CA ALA A 83 7.55 4.04 16.85
C ALA A 83 7.93 2.64 16.35
N ILE A 84 8.03 2.45 15.03
CA ILE A 84 8.48 1.19 14.44
C ILE A 84 9.97 0.94 14.64
N ALA A 85 10.82 1.97 14.53
CA ALA A 85 12.25 1.83 14.79
C ALA A 85 12.54 1.34 16.22
N ASN A 86 11.68 1.68 17.18
CA ASN A 86 11.80 1.29 18.58
C ASN A 86 11.00 0.03 18.96
N ALA A 87 10.23 -0.54 18.03
CA ALA A 87 9.37 -1.69 18.32
C ALA A 87 10.17 -3.01 18.33
N PRO A 88 9.82 -3.98 19.19
CA PRO A 88 10.41 -5.30 19.15
C PRO A 88 10.17 -5.98 17.80
N PRO A 89 11.20 -6.61 17.20
CA PRO A 89 11.05 -7.27 15.90
C PRO A 89 10.01 -8.39 15.95
N GLY A 90 9.35 -8.62 14.82
CA GLY A 90 8.44 -9.75 14.62
C GLY A 90 6.99 -9.54 15.07
N LYS A 91 6.70 -8.54 15.91
CA LYS A 91 5.31 -8.25 16.33
C LYS A 91 4.59 -7.34 15.34
N ILE A 92 3.29 -7.58 15.15
CA ILE A 92 2.43 -6.63 14.44
C ILE A 92 2.19 -5.45 15.41
N PRO A 93 2.47 -4.22 14.98
CA PRO A 93 2.26 -3.06 15.84
C PRO A 93 0.79 -2.84 16.13
N ARG A 94 0.53 -2.12 17.23
CA ARG A 94 -0.81 -1.65 17.57
C ARG A 94 -1.29 -0.67 16.49
N VAL A 95 -2.55 -0.80 16.10
CA VAL A 95 -3.26 0.23 15.31
C VAL A 95 -3.54 1.44 16.20
N TRP A 96 -3.11 2.61 15.74
CA TRP A 96 -3.38 3.88 16.40
C TRP A 96 -4.57 4.57 15.76
N THR A 97 -5.31 5.32 16.57
CA THR A 97 -6.30 6.30 16.11
C THR A 97 -5.84 7.72 16.45
N SER A 98 -6.49 8.74 15.90
CA SER A 98 -6.28 10.15 16.27
C SER A 98 -6.17 10.37 17.79
N GLY A 99 -5.27 11.26 18.19
CA GLY A 99 -4.99 11.58 19.59
C GLY A 99 -4.05 10.61 20.31
N HIS A 100 -3.81 9.39 19.79
CA HIS A 100 -2.93 8.42 20.45
C HIS A 100 -1.43 8.65 20.16
N LEU A 101 -1.03 8.59 18.90
CA LEU A 101 0.39 8.74 18.51
C LEU A 101 0.78 10.21 18.35
N VAL A 102 -0.13 10.98 17.76
CA VAL A 102 -0.05 12.44 17.63
C VAL A 102 -1.23 13.01 18.45
N PRO A 103 -0.97 13.75 19.54
CA PRO A 103 -2.02 14.44 20.29
C PRO A 103 -2.81 15.38 19.38
N ASP A 104 -4.13 15.40 19.53
CA ASP A 104 -5.03 16.15 18.64
C ASP A 104 -4.73 17.65 18.62
N GLY A 105 -4.47 18.26 19.79
CA GLY A 105 -4.11 19.67 19.87
C GLY A 105 -2.78 20.02 19.17
N GLU A 106 -1.86 19.06 19.03
CA GLU A 106 -0.63 19.25 18.27
C GLU A 106 -0.90 19.09 16.77
N PHE A 107 -1.64 18.05 16.38
CA PHE A 107 -2.00 17.79 15.00
C PHE A 107 -2.77 18.98 14.39
N LEU A 108 -3.77 19.49 15.10
CA LEU A 108 -4.59 20.61 14.67
C LEU A 108 -3.82 21.93 14.51
N ARG A 109 -2.68 22.09 15.18
CA ARG A 109 -1.79 23.25 15.05
C ARG A 109 -0.61 23.02 14.11
N SER A 110 -0.49 21.82 13.54
CA SER A 110 0.62 21.49 12.65
C SER A 110 0.47 22.17 11.29
N GLU A 111 1.60 22.51 10.68
CA GLU A 111 1.67 22.97 9.29
C GLU A 111 1.04 21.95 8.35
N PHE A 112 1.42 20.67 8.50
CA PHE A 112 0.88 19.58 7.70
C PHE A 112 -0.65 19.58 7.66
N TYR A 113 -1.32 19.67 8.81
CA TYR A 113 -2.77 19.65 8.83
C TYR A 113 -3.39 20.93 8.24
N ASN A 114 -2.88 22.10 8.64
CA ASN A 114 -3.49 23.38 8.27
C ASN A 114 -3.32 23.73 6.80
N ASP A 115 -2.17 23.42 6.22
CA ASP A 115 -1.80 23.89 4.89
C ASP A 115 -1.94 22.78 3.82
N PHE A 116 -2.12 21.52 4.25
CA PHE A 116 -2.30 20.38 3.35
C PHE A 116 -3.45 19.46 3.77
N GLY A 117 -3.33 18.78 4.91
CA GLY A 117 -4.19 17.65 5.28
C GLY A 117 -5.67 17.99 5.35
N ARG A 118 -6.04 19.18 5.84
CA ARG A 118 -7.44 19.61 5.92
C ARG A 118 -8.13 19.70 4.54
N HIS A 119 -7.39 20.08 3.50
CA HIS A 119 -7.92 20.24 2.14
C HIS A 119 -8.29 18.90 1.49
N TYR A 120 -7.69 17.81 1.96
CA TYR A 120 -7.92 16.45 1.48
C TYR A 120 -8.67 15.57 2.48
N GLY A 121 -9.21 16.16 3.55
CA GLY A 121 -10.01 15.43 4.55
C GLY A 121 -9.19 14.45 5.41
N LEU A 122 -7.90 14.75 5.66
CA LEU A 122 -6.99 13.93 6.46
C LEU A 122 -7.06 14.31 7.95
N ARG A 123 -8.27 14.35 8.54
CA ARG A 123 -8.48 14.85 9.91
C ARG A 123 -8.36 13.76 10.96
N TYR A 124 -9.20 12.73 10.84
CA TYR A 124 -9.16 11.58 11.73
C TYR A 124 -8.46 10.46 11.03
N VAL A 125 -7.54 9.77 11.70
CA VAL A 125 -6.78 8.66 11.13
C VAL A 125 -6.92 7.41 11.98
N VAL A 126 -6.96 6.26 11.32
CA VAL A 126 -6.73 4.95 11.91
C VAL A 126 -5.70 4.21 11.05
N GLY A 127 -4.63 3.71 11.66
CA GLY A 127 -3.52 3.16 10.88
C GLY A 127 -2.30 2.76 11.69
N THR A 128 -1.31 2.21 10.99
CA THR A 128 -0.02 1.83 11.54
C THR A 128 1.00 1.61 10.41
N VAL A 129 2.24 1.26 10.75
CA VAL A 129 3.27 0.87 9.79
C VAL A 129 3.74 -0.53 10.16
N VAL A 130 3.55 -1.53 9.30
CA VAL A 130 3.88 -2.93 9.61
C VAL A 130 5.20 -3.34 8.97
N THR A 131 6.11 -3.95 9.73
CA THR A 131 7.34 -4.52 9.17
C THR A 131 7.06 -5.80 8.40
N LEU A 132 7.56 -5.88 7.17
CA LEU A 132 7.42 -7.04 6.27
C LEU A 132 8.67 -7.93 6.22
N GLY A 133 9.69 -7.65 7.04
CA GLY A 133 10.99 -8.34 6.97
C GLY A 133 11.81 -7.80 5.80
N VAL A 134 12.41 -8.69 5.00
CA VAL A 134 13.21 -8.31 3.81
C VAL A 134 12.38 -7.58 2.72
N ALA A 135 11.06 -7.71 2.76
CA ALA A 135 10.16 -7.02 1.85
C ALA A 135 9.92 -5.53 2.20
N GLY A 136 10.57 -5.02 3.25
CA GLY A 136 10.47 -3.62 3.69
C GLY A 136 9.36 -3.38 4.71
N VAL A 137 8.58 -2.33 4.52
CA VAL A 137 7.50 -1.91 5.43
C VAL A 137 6.19 -1.69 4.67
N MET A 138 5.07 -1.76 5.40
CA MET A 138 3.71 -1.47 4.92
C MET A 138 3.09 -0.36 5.76
N PRO A 139 3.23 0.92 5.35
CA PRO A 139 2.41 1.99 5.88
C PRO A 139 0.96 1.82 5.43
N ILE A 140 0.03 1.86 6.40
CA ILE A 140 -1.41 1.84 6.17
C ILE A 140 -2.06 2.94 7.01
N GLY A 141 -2.89 3.77 6.36
CA GLY A 141 -3.64 4.82 7.02
C GLY A 141 -4.97 5.06 6.34
N LEU A 142 -6.04 5.10 7.12
CA LEU A 142 -7.39 5.42 6.66
C LEU A 142 -7.84 6.72 7.32
N HIS A 143 -8.59 7.55 6.58
CA HIS A 143 -8.99 8.87 7.05
C HIS A 143 -10.49 9.12 6.96
N ARG A 144 -11.01 9.80 7.98
CA ARG A 144 -12.31 10.48 7.95
C ARG A 144 -12.07 12.00 7.97
N PRO A 145 -12.88 12.78 7.22
CA PRO A 145 -12.73 14.22 7.12
C PRO A 145 -13.14 14.91 8.42
N ASP A 146 -12.86 16.21 8.49
CA ASP A 146 -13.45 17.04 9.53
C ASP A 146 -14.99 17.05 9.43
N GLY A 147 -15.67 17.11 10.56
CA GLY A 147 -17.13 16.95 10.66
C GLY A 147 -17.65 15.50 10.73
N ALA A 148 -16.82 14.50 10.46
CA ALA A 148 -17.15 13.09 10.70
C ALA A 148 -16.80 12.66 12.14
N PRO A 149 -17.41 11.59 12.69
CA PRO A 149 -17.00 11.05 13.98
C PRO A 149 -15.56 10.49 13.93
N PRO A 150 -14.74 10.73 14.97
CA PRO A 150 -13.41 10.12 15.08
C PRO A 150 -13.46 8.60 15.01
N PHE A 151 -12.38 7.97 14.57
CA PHE A 151 -12.25 6.52 14.68
C PHE A 151 -12.17 6.08 16.14
N ASP A 152 -12.86 5.00 16.48
CA ASP A 152 -12.93 4.48 17.84
C ASP A 152 -12.12 3.18 18.03
N GLY A 153 -12.27 2.56 19.21
CA GLY A 153 -11.61 1.30 19.52
C GLY A 153 -12.11 0.11 18.70
N GLN A 154 -13.34 0.16 18.19
CA GLN A 154 -13.88 -0.88 17.31
C GLN A 154 -13.28 -0.77 15.91
N ASP A 155 -13.17 0.43 15.36
CA ASP A 155 -12.50 0.69 14.08
C ASP A 155 -11.05 0.18 14.14
N ALA A 156 -10.32 0.51 15.21
CA ALA A 156 -8.96 0.05 15.41
C ALA A 156 -8.85 -1.49 15.48
N ARG A 157 -9.80 -2.18 16.13
CA ARG A 157 -9.84 -3.65 16.21
C ARG A 157 -10.08 -4.29 14.85
N LEU A 158 -10.94 -3.71 14.02
CA LEU A 158 -11.22 -4.21 12.68
C LEU A 158 -9.98 -4.10 11.78
N VAL A 159 -9.30 -2.95 11.80
CA VAL A 159 -8.03 -2.78 11.07
C VAL A 159 -6.97 -3.75 11.62
N GLN A 160 -6.85 -3.87 12.94
CA GLN A 160 -5.89 -4.77 13.58
C GLN A 160 -6.08 -6.23 13.14
N ALA A 161 -7.34 -6.67 12.96
CA ALA A 161 -7.67 -8.03 12.56
C ALA A 161 -7.20 -8.38 11.14
N VAL A 162 -7.12 -7.41 10.23
CA VAL A 162 -6.71 -7.65 8.83
C VAL A 162 -5.20 -7.50 8.60
N LEU A 163 -4.46 -6.84 9.51
CA LEU A 163 -3.01 -6.66 9.38
C LEU A 163 -2.20 -7.96 9.21
N PRO A 164 -2.48 -9.08 9.91
CA PRO A 164 -1.75 -10.33 9.70
C PRO A 164 -1.89 -10.84 8.27
N HIS A 165 -3.09 -10.71 7.68
CA HIS A 165 -3.38 -11.15 6.32
C HIS A 165 -2.69 -10.26 5.29
N LEU A 166 -2.78 -8.94 5.44
CA LEU A 166 -2.04 -7.98 4.60
C LEU A 166 -0.53 -8.22 4.64
N LYS A 167 0.04 -8.38 5.84
CA LYS A 167 1.47 -8.69 6.03
C LYS A 167 1.86 -9.96 5.27
N ARG A 168 1.11 -11.05 5.47
CA ARG A 168 1.41 -12.34 4.84
C ARG A 168 1.28 -12.28 3.32
N ALA A 169 0.21 -11.67 2.82
CA ALA A 169 -0.05 -11.48 1.39
C ALA A 169 1.07 -10.69 0.70
N LEU A 170 1.54 -9.60 1.30
CA LEU A 170 2.63 -8.80 0.75
C LEU A 170 3.98 -9.53 0.81
N GLN A 171 4.23 -10.32 1.85
CA GLN A 171 5.41 -11.17 1.92
C GLN A 171 5.40 -12.25 0.83
N ILE A 172 4.24 -12.89 0.58
CA ILE A 172 4.07 -13.85 -0.53
C ILE A 172 4.32 -13.15 -1.86
N ARG A 173 3.67 -12.02 -2.12
CA ARG A 173 3.85 -11.23 -3.34
C ARG A 173 5.32 -10.87 -3.57
N HIS A 174 6.04 -10.46 -2.53
CA HIS A 174 7.46 -10.16 -2.62
C HIS A 174 8.30 -11.38 -3.02
N GLN A 175 7.99 -12.56 -2.49
CA GLN A 175 8.68 -13.82 -2.84
C GLN A 175 8.39 -14.29 -4.27
N LEU A 176 7.20 -13.97 -4.81
CA LEU A 176 6.81 -14.35 -6.16
C LEU A 176 7.40 -13.43 -7.25
N ARG A 177 7.77 -12.19 -6.90
CA ARG A 177 8.30 -11.19 -7.85
C ARG A 177 9.53 -11.67 -8.66
N PRO A 178 10.58 -12.25 -8.06
CA PRO A 178 11.73 -12.73 -8.83
C PRO A 178 11.36 -13.80 -9.87
N ALA A 179 10.50 -14.75 -9.49
CA ALA A 179 10.05 -15.81 -10.39
C ALA A 179 9.22 -15.25 -11.57
N GLN A 180 8.35 -14.27 -11.30
CA GLN A 180 7.60 -13.56 -12.35
C GLN A 180 8.51 -12.78 -13.29
N ALA A 181 9.50 -12.06 -12.76
CA ALA A 181 10.46 -11.30 -13.57
C ALA A 181 11.30 -12.21 -14.47
N MET A 182 11.76 -13.36 -13.96
CA MET A 182 12.47 -14.37 -14.75
C MET A 182 11.58 -14.98 -15.84
N ALA A 183 10.34 -15.33 -15.54
CA ALA A 183 9.40 -15.85 -16.52
C ALA A 183 9.13 -14.84 -17.64
N SER A 184 8.90 -13.57 -17.30
CA SER A 184 8.71 -12.50 -18.29
C SER A 184 9.96 -12.25 -19.14
N ALA A 185 11.16 -12.28 -18.55
CA ALA A 185 12.41 -12.13 -19.29
C ALA A 185 12.67 -13.31 -20.24
N SER A 186 12.40 -14.54 -19.80
CA SER A 186 12.49 -15.74 -20.64
C SER A 186 11.48 -15.70 -21.79
N GLN A 187 10.24 -15.29 -21.53
CA GLN A 187 9.24 -15.12 -22.58
C GLN A 187 9.68 -14.05 -23.60
N ALA A 188 10.15 -12.89 -23.14
CA ALA A 188 10.65 -11.84 -24.02
C ALA A 188 11.86 -12.28 -24.86
N ALA A 189 12.75 -13.11 -24.29
CA ALA A 189 13.87 -13.68 -25.01
C ALA A 189 13.41 -14.68 -26.09
N LEU A 190 12.42 -15.53 -25.78
CA LEU A 190 11.82 -16.44 -26.76
C LEU A 190 11.09 -15.69 -27.88
N ASP A 191 10.34 -14.64 -27.54
CA ASP A 191 9.67 -13.78 -28.54
C ASP A 191 10.70 -13.08 -29.44
N GLY A 192 11.80 -12.58 -28.85
CA GLY A 192 12.91 -11.98 -29.60
C GLY A 192 13.64 -12.98 -30.52
N LEU A 193 13.81 -14.23 -30.07
CA LEU A 193 14.36 -15.31 -30.90
C LEU A 193 13.39 -15.75 -32.00
N ALA A 194 12.09 -15.77 -31.75
CA ALA A 194 11.08 -16.08 -32.76
C ALA A 194 11.01 -15.03 -33.88
N VAL A 195 11.31 -13.76 -33.56
CA VAL A 195 11.46 -12.69 -34.57
C VAL A 195 12.79 -12.80 -35.33
N GLY A 196 13.83 -13.40 -34.75
CA GLY A 196 15.14 -13.60 -35.38
C GLY A 196 15.32 -14.92 -36.15
N ALA A 197 14.51 -15.93 -35.85
CA ALA A 197 14.55 -17.24 -36.50
C ALA A 197 13.64 -17.26 -37.74
N LEU A 198 14.08 -16.61 -38.82
CA LEU A 198 13.60 -16.99 -40.15
C LEU A 198 14.11 -18.42 -40.41
N ILE A 199 13.19 -19.38 -40.42
CA ILE A 199 13.51 -20.75 -40.85
C ILE A 199 13.91 -20.67 -42.31
N VAL A 200 15.21 -20.78 -42.57
CA VAL A 200 15.74 -20.95 -43.92
C VAL A 200 15.58 -22.43 -44.25
N ASP A 201 14.82 -22.74 -45.29
CA ASP A 201 14.85 -24.07 -45.87
C ASP A 201 16.23 -24.34 -46.49
N ALA A 202 16.52 -25.60 -46.81
CA ALA A 202 17.79 -25.99 -47.44
C ALA A 202 17.99 -25.40 -48.86
N GLU A 203 16.99 -24.68 -49.39
CA GLU A 203 16.98 -24.07 -50.73
C GLU A 203 17.11 -22.54 -50.69
N GLY A 204 17.21 -21.93 -49.51
CA GLY A 204 17.49 -20.50 -49.35
C GLY A 204 16.30 -19.58 -49.61
N GLN A 205 15.05 -20.07 -49.58
CA GLN A 205 13.87 -19.21 -49.78
C GLN A 205 13.19 -18.88 -48.44
N GLY A 206 13.29 -17.61 -48.04
CA GLY A 206 12.63 -17.11 -46.83
C GLY A 206 11.11 -17.11 -46.98
N CYS A 207 10.42 -17.95 -46.21
CA CYS A 207 8.97 -18.04 -46.23
C CYS A 207 8.37 -17.11 -45.14
N SER A 208 7.82 -15.96 -45.54
CA SER A 208 7.03 -15.09 -44.67
C SER A 208 5.61 -15.67 -44.55
N ARG A 209 5.18 -16.04 -43.34
CA ARG A 209 3.76 -16.38 -43.08
C ARG A 209 2.99 -15.12 -42.68
N THR A 210 1.95 -14.82 -43.47
CA THR A 210 0.77 -14.04 -43.09
C THR A 210 -0.07 -14.77 -42.04
#